data_AF-A0A4R4T7K2-F1
#
_entry.id   AF-A0A4R4T7K2-F1
#
_cell.length_a   1.000
_cell.length_b   1.000
_cell.length_c   1.000
_cell.angle_alpha   90.00
_cell.angle_beta   90.00
_cell.angle_gamma   90.00
#
_symmetry.space_group_name_H-M   'P 1'
#
loop_
_entity.id
_entity.type
_entity.pdbx_description
1 polymer ?
#
loop_
_entity_poly.entity_id
_entity_poly.type
_entity_poly.pdbx_seq_one_letter_code
_entity_poly.pdbx_strand_id
1 'polypeptide(L)'
;VVGPTLGWAQVPAAVRLAELTAGLVDPDPGPVFVDDHLITLTLRGETGALAVLTARRLAPLAHLRAAQRDSLLVTLYGWLRHWGSRAEVSAELFVHPQTVSYRLKRLRDLYGADLDDPAVRFELLLVLARRLDRPPVQGPPEQRRG
;
A
#
# COMPACT_ATOMS: atom_id res chain seq x y z
N VAL A 1 -5.98 24.98 -0.45
CA VAL A 1 -5.58 23.56 -0.45
C VAL A 1 -4.13 23.44 -0.90
N VAL A 2 -3.31 22.67 -0.17
CA VAL A 2 -1.91 22.38 -0.46
C VAL A 2 -1.82 21.00 -1.10
N GLY A 3 -1.31 20.93 -2.33
CA GLY A 3 -1.14 19.68 -3.08
C GLY A 3 -0.03 18.77 -2.52
N PRO A 4 -0.01 17.48 -2.90
CA PRO A 4 1.01 16.54 -2.43
C PRO A 4 2.38 16.89 -3.02
N THR A 5 3.44 16.55 -2.28
CA THR A 5 4.82 16.78 -2.74
C THR A 5 5.19 15.73 -3.80
N LEU A 6 5.12 16.12 -5.08
CA LEU A 6 5.45 15.28 -6.23
C LEU A 6 6.57 15.91 -7.09
N GLY A 7 7.17 15.12 -7.98
CA GLY A 7 8.17 15.62 -8.93
C GLY A 7 7.58 16.62 -9.93
N TRP A 8 8.43 17.47 -10.52
CA TRP A 8 8.02 18.50 -11.49
C TRP A 8 7.10 17.99 -12.61
N ALA A 9 7.40 16.82 -13.18
CA ALA A 9 6.60 16.22 -14.24
C ALA A 9 5.16 15.84 -13.81
N GLN A 10 4.89 15.78 -12.50
CA GLN A 10 3.62 15.38 -11.91
C GLN A 10 2.80 16.57 -11.37
N VAL A 11 3.26 17.81 -11.58
CA VAL A 11 2.55 19.02 -11.15
C VAL A 11 1.07 19.03 -11.59
N PRO A 12 0.69 18.66 -12.84
CA PRO A 12 -0.72 18.60 -13.21
C PRO A 12 -1.55 17.65 -12.35
N ALA A 13 -0.97 16.50 -11.94
CA ALA A 13 -1.64 15.57 -11.04
C ALA A 13 -1.76 16.15 -9.63
N ALA A 14 -0.73 16.84 -9.12
CA ALA A 14 -0.78 17.50 -7.82
C ALA A 14 -1.86 18.59 -7.77
N VAL A 15 -1.99 19.40 -8.82
CA VAL A 15 -3.02 20.44 -8.95
C VAL A 15 -4.42 19.81 -8.98
N ARG A 16 -4.63 18.78 -9.81
CA ARG A 16 -5.92 18.09 -9.88
C ARG A 16 -6.35 17.53 -8.52
N LEU A 17 -5.43 16.93 -7.78
CA LEU A 17 -5.74 16.41 -6.44
C LEU A 17 -6.09 17.55 -5.47
N ALA A 18 -5.43 18.70 -5.56
CA ALA A 18 -5.76 19.86 -4.75
C ALA A 18 -7.17 20.42 -5.06
N GLU A 19 -7.55 20.49 -6.33
CA GLU A 19 -8.90 20.90 -6.76
C GLU A 19 -9.98 19.92 -6.25
N LEU A 20 -9.72 18.61 -6.37
CA LEU A 20 -10.64 17.59 -5.88
C LEU A 20 -10.80 17.66 -4.36
N THR A 21 -9.71 17.85 -3.62
CA THR A 21 -9.76 18.04 -2.16
C THR A 21 -10.50 19.32 -1.78
N ALA A 22 -10.39 20.41 -2.55
CA ALA A 22 -11.16 21.63 -2.31
C ALA A 22 -12.66 21.39 -2.36
N GLY A 23 -13.12 20.45 -3.20
CA GLY A 23 -14.52 20.03 -3.27
C GLY A 23 -14.97 19.07 -2.15
N LEU A 24 -14.09 18.67 -1.24
CA LEU A 24 -14.41 17.79 -0.09
C LEU A 24 -14.62 18.54 1.21
N VAL A 25 -14.14 19.78 1.29
CA VAL A 25 -14.07 20.54 2.54
C VAL A 25 -14.91 21.80 2.42
N ASP A 26 -15.55 22.18 3.52
CA ASP A 26 -16.18 23.48 3.60
C ASP A 26 -15.12 24.59 3.57
N PRO A 27 -15.47 25.82 3.15
CA PRO A 27 -14.53 26.93 3.15
C PRO A 27 -14.12 27.30 4.58
N ASP A 28 -13.01 26.73 5.05
CA ASP A 28 -12.36 27.05 6.33
C ASP A 28 -11.14 27.96 6.08
N PRO A 29 -10.84 28.95 6.95
CA PRO A 29 -9.61 29.76 6.84
C PRO A 29 -8.28 28.97 6.92
N GLY A 30 -8.29 27.71 7.35
CA GLY A 30 -7.09 26.91 7.51
C GLY A 30 -6.52 26.29 6.22
N PRO A 31 -5.21 25.98 6.16
CA PRO A 31 -4.65 25.21 5.06
C PRO A 31 -5.17 23.75 5.13
N VAL A 32 -5.80 23.30 4.05
CA VAL A 32 -6.20 21.91 3.85
C VAL A 32 -5.11 21.19 3.05
N PHE A 33 -4.56 20.09 3.57
CA PHE A 33 -3.51 19.31 2.90
C PHE A 33 -4.12 18.10 2.21
N VAL A 34 -3.81 17.90 0.92
CA VAL A 34 -4.29 16.72 0.15
C VAL A 34 -3.91 15.41 0.84
N ASP A 35 -2.76 15.38 1.49
CA ASP A 35 -2.22 14.20 2.17
C ASP A 35 -3.16 13.61 3.23
N ASP A 36 -3.95 14.47 3.88
CA ASP A 36 -4.92 14.06 4.91
C ASP A 36 -6.21 13.49 4.29
N HIS A 37 -6.39 13.63 2.97
CA HIS A 37 -7.59 13.21 2.23
C HIS A 37 -7.32 12.13 1.17
N LEU A 38 -6.09 11.59 1.10
CA LEU A 38 -5.71 10.62 0.07
C LEU A 38 -6.58 9.37 0.07
N ILE A 39 -6.93 8.84 1.25
CA ILE A 39 -7.79 7.66 1.36
C ILE A 39 -9.21 7.98 0.85
N THR A 40 -9.78 9.12 1.23
CA THR A 40 -11.10 9.57 0.77
C THR A 40 -11.14 9.74 -0.74
N LEU A 41 -10.14 10.40 -1.32
CA LEU A 41 -10.03 10.57 -2.77
C LEU A 41 -9.88 9.21 -3.48
N THR A 42 -9.08 8.31 -2.91
CA THR A 42 -8.90 6.96 -3.43
C THR A 42 -10.23 6.19 -3.47
N LEU A 43 -11.02 6.25 -2.39
CA LEU A 43 -12.32 5.60 -2.30
C LEU A 43 -13.37 6.20 -3.25
N ARG A 44 -13.21 7.47 -3.66
CA ARG A 44 -14.01 8.10 -4.72
C ARG A 44 -13.57 7.72 -6.14
N GLY A 45 -12.53 6.90 -6.29
CA GLY A 45 -12.05 6.41 -7.58
C GLY A 45 -10.90 7.23 -8.19
N GLU A 46 -10.32 8.18 -7.45
CA GLU A 46 -9.23 9.00 -7.96
C GLU A 46 -7.91 8.23 -7.99
N THR A 47 -7.56 7.73 -9.17
CA THR A 47 -6.35 6.90 -9.39
C THR A 47 -5.06 7.65 -9.08
N GLY A 48 -5.04 8.98 -9.24
CA GLY A 48 -3.92 9.83 -8.83
C GLY A 48 -3.70 9.78 -7.32
N ALA A 49 -4.76 9.84 -6.52
CA ALA A 49 -4.67 9.76 -5.07
C ALA A 49 -4.16 8.37 -4.64
N LEU A 50 -4.66 7.31 -5.27
CA LEU A 50 -4.18 5.94 -5.02
C LEU A 50 -2.68 5.79 -5.32
N ALA A 51 -2.20 6.39 -6.40
CA ALA A 51 -0.78 6.37 -6.76
C ALA A 51 0.08 7.08 -5.71
N VAL A 52 -0.35 8.26 -5.24
CA VAL A 52 0.35 9.01 -4.18
C VAL A 52 0.33 8.24 -2.86
N LEU A 53 -0.85 7.71 -2.48
CA LEU A 53 -1.01 6.88 -1.28
C LEU A 53 -0.11 5.64 -1.31
N THR A 54 -0.06 4.95 -2.46
CA THR A 54 0.81 3.79 -2.67
C THR A 54 2.28 4.16 -2.54
N ALA A 55 2.70 5.26 -3.16
CA ALA A 55 4.08 5.72 -3.08
C ALA A 55 4.48 6.04 -1.63
N ARG A 56 3.63 6.76 -0.89
CA ARG A 56 3.86 7.11 0.52
C ARG A 56 3.92 5.87 1.41
N ARG A 57 2.90 5.00 1.34
CA ARG A 57 2.80 3.83 2.20
C ARG A 57 3.87 2.78 1.92
N LEU A 58 4.36 2.68 0.69
CA LEU A 58 5.42 1.73 0.33
C LEU A 58 6.83 2.35 0.34
N ALA A 59 6.96 3.65 0.65
CA ALA A 59 8.25 4.34 0.76
C ALA A 59 9.25 3.64 1.70
N PRO A 60 8.85 3.11 2.89
CA PRO A 60 9.77 2.40 3.77
C PRO A 60 10.45 1.18 3.13
N LEU A 61 9.85 0.61 2.08
CA LEU A 61 10.37 -0.56 1.36
C LEU A 61 11.16 -0.21 0.09
N ALA A 62 11.20 1.07 -0.30
CA ALA A 62 11.73 1.50 -1.61
C ALA A 62 13.22 1.20 -1.80
N HIS A 63 14.01 1.24 -0.73
CA HIS A 63 15.46 1.02 -0.73
C HIS A 63 15.88 -0.46 -0.75
N LEU A 64 14.93 -1.39 -0.61
CA LEU A 64 15.22 -2.81 -0.56
C LEU A 64 15.40 -3.41 -1.95
N ARG A 65 16.20 -4.48 -2.03
CA ARG A 65 16.32 -5.28 -3.25
C ARG A 65 14.96 -5.89 -3.61
N ALA A 66 14.68 -6.02 -4.91
CA ALA A 66 13.38 -6.45 -5.42
C ALA A 66 12.85 -7.74 -4.75
N ALA A 67 13.65 -8.82 -4.75
CA ALA A 67 13.25 -10.09 -4.14
C ALA A 67 12.92 -9.96 -2.64
N GLN A 68 13.69 -9.15 -1.90
CA GLN A 68 13.42 -8.92 -0.48
C GLN A 68 12.13 -8.14 -0.29
N ARG A 69 11.96 -7.05 -1.04
CA ARG A 69 10.76 -6.21 -1.02
C ARG A 69 9.51 -7.01 -1.32
N ASP A 70 9.52 -7.82 -2.38
CA ASP A 70 8.36 -8.59 -2.80
C ASP A 70 7.96 -9.61 -1.73
N SER A 71 8.97 -10.27 -1.12
CA SER A 71 8.72 -11.21 -0.02
C SER A 71 8.10 -10.53 1.21
N LEU A 72 8.50 -9.28 1.52
CA LEU A 72 7.92 -8.50 2.63
C LEU A 72 6.52 -7.99 2.30
N LEU A 73 6.26 -7.55 1.05
CA LEU A 73 4.94 -7.09 0.61
C LEU A 73 3.91 -8.22 0.70
N VAL A 74 4.24 -9.41 0.22
CA VAL A 74 3.35 -10.58 0.29
C VAL A 74 3.11 -11.00 1.74
N THR A 75 4.14 -11.02 2.59
CA THR A 75 3.98 -11.30 4.02
C THR A 75 3.14 -10.25 4.74
N LEU A 76 3.34 -8.96 4.45
CA LEU A 76 2.53 -7.88 5.02
C LEU A 76 1.07 -8.00 4.60
N TYR A 77 0.81 -8.28 3.32
CA TYR A 77 -0.54 -8.43 2.80
C TYR A 77 -1.28 -9.61 3.45
N GLY A 78 -0.65 -10.79 3.52
CA GLY A 78 -1.23 -11.93 4.23
C GLY A 78 -1.47 -11.62 5.71
N TRP A 79 -0.51 -10.96 6.37
CA TRP A 79 -0.64 -10.60 7.79
C TRP A 79 -1.80 -9.65 8.06
N LEU A 80 -2.04 -8.67 7.18
CA LEU A 80 -3.19 -7.77 7.27
C LEU A 80 -4.51 -8.52 7.03
N ARG A 81 -4.57 -9.43 6.05
CA ARG A 81 -5.77 -10.23 5.74
C ARG A 81 -6.14 -11.20 6.86
N HIS A 82 -5.15 -11.74 7.56
CA HIS A 82 -5.32 -12.67 8.67
C HIS A 82 -5.30 -12.00 10.04
N TRP A 83 -5.62 -10.71 10.10
CA TRP A 83 -5.78 -9.95 11.36
C TRP A 83 -4.57 -10.08 12.30
N GLY A 84 -3.39 -10.21 11.72
CA GLY A 84 -2.13 -10.31 12.42
C GLY A 84 -1.64 -11.73 12.76
N SER A 85 -2.36 -12.78 12.33
CA SER A 85 -2.00 -14.16 12.63
C SER A 85 -0.74 -14.62 11.86
N ARG A 86 0.31 -14.94 12.61
CA ARG A 86 1.56 -15.49 12.03
C ARG A 86 1.39 -16.90 11.51
N ALA A 87 0.56 -17.71 12.17
CA ALA A 87 0.32 -19.09 11.82
C ALA A 87 -0.40 -19.19 10.46
N GLU A 88 -1.46 -18.40 10.28
CA GLU A 88 -2.22 -18.34 9.03
C GLU A 88 -1.34 -17.85 7.87
N VAL A 89 -0.52 -16.82 8.09
CA VAL A 89 0.44 -16.33 7.07
C VAL A 89 1.47 -17.40 6.71
N SER A 90 1.94 -18.17 7.68
CA SER A 90 2.89 -19.26 7.46
C SER A 90 2.27 -20.34 6.57
N ALA A 91 1.02 -20.71 6.87
CA ALA A 91 0.26 -21.70 6.11
C ALA A 91 -0.06 -21.20 4.70
N GLU A 92 -0.55 -19.96 4.55
CA GLU A 92 -0.89 -19.35 3.25
C GLU A 92 0.33 -19.27 2.33
N LEU A 93 1.48 -18.84 2.87
CA LEU A 93 2.68 -18.61 2.07
C LEU A 93 3.57 -19.84 1.91
N PHE A 94 3.20 -20.98 2.51
CA PHE A 94 4.01 -22.21 2.54
C PHE A 94 5.47 -21.97 2.98
N VAL A 95 5.66 -21.08 3.97
CA VAL A 95 6.98 -20.78 4.55
C VAL A 95 7.01 -21.19 6.01
N HIS A 96 8.21 -21.41 6.56
CA HIS A 96 8.37 -21.75 7.96
C HIS A 96 7.92 -20.61 8.90
N PRO A 97 7.30 -20.88 10.08
CA PRO A 97 6.84 -19.83 11.00
C PRO A 97 7.93 -18.86 11.47
N GLN A 98 9.17 -19.34 11.54
CA GLN A 98 10.34 -18.50 11.88
C GLN A 98 10.65 -17.48 10.78
N THR A 99 10.45 -17.85 9.50
CA THR A 99 10.61 -16.93 8.37
C THR A 99 9.56 -15.83 8.40
N VAL A 100 8.29 -16.16 8.71
CA VAL A 100 7.24 -15.16 8.91
C VAL A 100 7.61 -14.22 10.06
N SER A 101 8.03 -14.77 11.19
CA SER A 101 8.41 -13.97 12.37
C SER A 101 9.57 -13.02 12.07
N TYR A 102 10.59 -13.48 11.33
CA TYR A 102 11.70 -12.65 10.88
C TYR A 102 11.24 -11.51 9.95
N ARG A 103 10.39 -11.83 8.96
CA ARG A 103 9.86 -10.83 8.02
C ARG A 103 8.98 -9.79 8.71
N LEU A 104 8.12 -10.21 9.65
CA LEU A 104 7.28 -9.29 10.43
C LEU A 104 8.09 -8.42 11.39
N LYS A 105 9.16 -8.96 11.99
CA LYS A 105 10.10 -8.14 12.76
C LYS A 105 10.70 -7.06 11.86
N ARG A 106 11.17 -7.44 10.66
CA ARG A 106 11.73 -6.48 9.70
C ARG A 106 10.72 -5.44 9.24
N LEU A 107 9.46 -5.83 9.04
CA LEU A 107 8.37 -4.89 8.72
C LEU A 107 8.14 -3.90 9.88
N ARG A 108 8.12 -4.37 11.13
CA ARG A 108 8.04 -3.49 12.31
C ARG A 108 9.23 -2.56 12.43
N ASP A 109 10.45 -3.01 12.11
CA ASP A 109 11.64 -2.15 12.10
C ASP A 109 11.54 -1.04 11.03
N LEU A 110 10.84 -1.29 9.92
CA LEU A 110 10.71 -0.35 8.81
C LEU A 110 9.55 0.64 8.97
N TYR A 111 8.43 0.19 9.54
CA TYR A 111 7.22 0.99 9.68
C TYR A 111 7.06 1.58 11.10
N GLY A 112 7.69 1.00 12.12
CA GLY A 112 7.52 1.43 13.49
C GLY A 112 6.07 1.32 13.98
N ALA A 113 5.59 2.38 14.63
CA ALA A 113 4.24 2.46 15.20
C ALA A 113 3.12 2.51 14.15
N ASP A 114 3.43 2.78 12.88
CA ASP A 114 2.46 2.77 11.78
C ASP A 114 1.74 1.42 11.67
N LEU A 115 2.43 0.31 11.97
CA LEU A 115 1.80 -1.01 11.95
C LEU A 115 0.89 -1.26 13.15
N ASP A 116 0.77 -0.35 14.11
CA ASP A 116 -0.18 -0.43 15.22
C ASP A 116 -1.38 0.50 15.00
N ASP A 117 -1.30 1.43 14.04
CA ASP A 117 -2.40 2.33 13.66
C ASP A 117 -3.42 1.63 12.73
N PRO A 118 -4.71 1.53 13.10
CA PRO A 118 -5.73 0.90 12.28
C PRO A 118 -5.97 1.62 10.94
N ALA A 119 -5.86 2.95 10.88
CA ALA A 119 -6.03 3.70 9.64
C ALA A 119 -4.89 3.38 8.66
N VAL A 120 -3.66 3.34 9.16
CA VAL A 120 -2.48 2.96 8.36
C VAL A 120 -2.58 1.52 7.87
N ARG A 121 -3.01 0.58 8.72
CA ARG A 121 -3.24 -0.82 8.32
C ARG A 121 -4.27 -0.93 7.19
N PHE A 122 -5.35 -0.16 7.27
CA PHE A 122 -6.38 -0.13 6.23
C PHE A 122 -5.82 0.42 4.91
N GLU A 123 -5.10 1.53 4.95
CA GLU A 123 -4.45 2.09 3.77
C GLU A 123 -3.43 1.12 3.15
N LEU A 124 -2.64 0.45 3.98
CA LEU A 124 -1.70 -0.60 3.54
C LEU A 124 -2.44 -1.76 2.87
N LEU A 125 -3.53 -2.24 3.47
CA LEU A 125 -4.34 -3.31 2.90
C LEU A 125 -4.88 -2.92 1.51
N LEU A 126 -5.37 -1.69 1.38
CA LEU A 126 -5.90 -1.16 0.12
C LEU A 126 -4.83 -1.08 -0.98
N VAL A 127 -3.67 -0.47 -0.69
CA VAL A 127 -2.60 -0.32 -1.70
C VAL A 127 -1.98 -1.67 -2.07
N LEU A 128 -1.88 -2.60 -1.10
CA LEU A 128 -1.36 -3.94 -1.35
C LEU A 128 -2.35 -4.80 -2.14
N ALA A 129 -3.65 -4.71 -1.83
CA ALA A 129 -4.69 -5.35 -2.63
C ALA A 129 -4.56 -4.90 -4.09
N ARG A 130 -4.55 -3.59 -4.36
CA ARG A 130 -4.40 -3.09 -5.73
C ARG A 130 -3.13 -3.57 -6.45
N ARG A 131 -2.03 -3.72 -5.71
CA ARG A 131 -0.71 -4.09 -6.24
C ARG A 131 -0.57 -5.60 -6.50
N LEU A 132 -1.14 -6.41 -5.60
CA LEU A 132 -0.98 -7.87 -5.58
C LEU A 132 -2.19 -8.61 -6.17
N ASP A 133 -3.32 -7.94 -6.38
CA ASP A 133 -4.50 -8.44 -7.10
C ASP A 133 -4.28 -8.53 -8.63
N ARG A 134 -3.03 -8.47 -9.09
CA ARG A 134 -2.67 -8.98 -10.41
C ARG A 134 -2.46 -10.48 -10.26
N PRO A 135 -3.32 -11.35 -10.81
CA PRO A 135 -3.02 -12.78 -10.82
C PRO A 135 -1.65 -12.96 -11.47
N PRO A 136 -0.80 -13.89 -10.99
CA PRO A 136 0.32 -14.33 -11.82
C PRO A 136 -0.31 -14.70 -13.17
N VAL A 137 0.26 -14.20 -14.27
CA VAL A 137 -0.07 -14.73 -15.59
C VAL A 137 0.32 -16.21 -15.52
N GLN A 138 -0.65 -17.05 -15.16
CA GLN A 138 -0.54 -18.48 -15.30
C GLN A 138 -0.56 -18.71 -16.80
N GLY A 139 0.63 -18.77 -17.40
CA GLY A 139 0.76 -19.48 -18.67
C GLY A 139 0.16 -20.87 -18.45
N PRO A 140 -0.74 -21.34 -19.33
CA PRO A 140 -1.39 -22.62 -19.13
C PRO A 140 -0.33 -23.73 -18.97
N PRO A 141 -0.55 -24.72 -18.09
CA PRO A 141 0.31 -25.88 -18.01
C PRO A 141 0.21 -26.63 -19.34
N GLU A 142 1.22 -26.51 -20.19
CA GLU A 142 1.48 -27.50 -21.22
C GLU A 142 1.88 -28.80 -20.53
N GLN A 143 0.89 -29.63 -20.21
CA GLN A 143 1.11 -31.04 -20.01
C GLN A 143 -0.17 -31.85 -20.23
N ARG A 144 -0.01 -32.90 -21.03
CA ARG A 144 -0.87 -34.10 -21.22
C ARG A 144 -1.85 -34.08 -22.40
N ARG A 145 -1.30 -34.31 -23.59
CA ARG A 145 -1.82 -35.31 -24.54
C ARG A 145 -0.64 -35.96 -25.30
N GLY A 146 -0.69 -37.28 -25.43
CA GLY A 146 0.19 -38.08 -26.29
C GLY A 146 1.22 -38.87 -25.51
#